data_AF-A0A5N0TIT0-F1
#
_entry.id   AF-A0A5N0TIT0-F1
#
_cell.length_a   1.000
_cell.length_b   1.000
_cell.length_c   1.000
_cell.angle_alpha   90.00
_cell.angle_beta   90.00
_cell.angle_gamma   90.00
#
_symmetry.space_group_name_H-M   'P 1'
#
loop_
_entity.id
_entity.type
_entity.pdbx_description
1 polymer ?
#
loop_
_entity_poly.entity_id
_entity_poly.type
_entity_poly.pdbx_seq_one_letter_code
_entity_poly.pdbx_strand_id
1 'polypeptide(L)'
;MHATVRVVEVALREHLHRALTTAFDERWYISQRDLFDVDLCEKIDDVLLEVGEKAPAGKVVAQLMFGTWASLLGRGATKEDGTSARYVATIWEPALRAAFKETNVTRKKLRSTAMSLNWARNRISHCEPVVFGFPQPGVGKPGVQVRRAPHLVLEDARAFAAYLDPDLAAWLRRWQEIDQLLADPLLSAALDHIAKEDAVLLQR
;
A
#
# COMPACT_ATOMS: atom_id res chain seq x y z
N MET A 1 9.54 -2.02 -12.42
CA MET A 1 8.52 -1.48 -11.47
C MET A 1 7.97 -2.55 -10.54
N HIS A 2 7.57 -3.73 -11.07
CA HIS A 2 7.01 -4.82 -10.26
C HIS A 2 7.85 -5.15 -9.01
N ALA A 3 9.16 -5.38 -9.19
CA ALA A 3 10.07 -5.70 -8.09
C ALA A 3 10.06 -4.63 -6.98
N THR A 4 10.16 -3.35 -7.34
CA THR A 4 10.15 -2.23 -6.38
C THR A 4 8.86 -2.23 -5.55
N VAL A 5 7.71 -2.36 -6.19
CA VAL A 5 6.41 -2.37 -5.49
C VAL A 5 6.28 -3.59 -4.58
N ARG A 6 6.75 -4.76 -5.01
CA ARG A 6 6.75 -5.98 -4.18
C ARG A 6 7.67 -5.88 -2.97
N VAL A 7 8.85 -5.27 -3.12
CA VAL A 7 9.76 -5.01 -2.00
C VAL A 7 9.09 -4.09 -0.97
N VAL A 8 8.40 -3.04 -1.42
CA VAL A 8 7.64 -2.14 -0.53
C VAL A 8 6.48 -2.88 0.15
N GLU A 9 5.75 -3.76 -0.56
CA GLU A 9 4.69 -4.60 0.02
C GLU A 9 5.21 -5.47 1.17
N VAL A 10 6.33 -6.17 0.93
CA VAL A 10 6.96 -7.03 1.95
C VAL A 10 7.48 -6.19 3.11
N ALA A 11 8.16 -5.07 2.84
CA ALA A 11 8.69 -4.19 3.86
C ALA A 11 7.58 -3.60 4.73
N LEU A 12 6.50 -3.08 4.15
CA LEU A 12 5.37 -2.54 4.90
C LEU A 12 4.78 -3.60 5.81
N ARG A 13 4.47 -4.77 5.26
CA ARG A 13 3.93 -5.90 6.03
C ARG A 13 4.80 -6.24 7.23
N GLU A 14 6.10 -6.40 7.00
CA GLU A 14 7.05 -6.76 8.06
C GLU A 14 7.12 -5.70 9.16
N HIS A 15 7.24 -4.43 8.78
CA HIS A 15 7.33 -3.34 9.75
C HIS A 15 6.02 -3.17 10.56
N LEU A 16 4.87 -3.24 9.89
CA LEU A 16 3.59 -3.15 10.60
C LEU A 16 3.36 -4.36 11.51
N HIS A 17 3.68 -5.58 11.05
CA HIS A 17 3.55 -6.78 11.88
C HIS A 17 4.43 -6.68 13.13
N ARG A 18 5.71 -6.30 12.99
CA ARG A 18 6.62 -6.14 14.14
C ARG A 18 6.13 -5.07 15.12
N ALA A 19 5.64 -3.94 14.61
CA ALA A 19 5.10 -2.87 15.46
C ALA A 19 3.86 -3.33 16.23
N LEU A 20 2.93 -4.04 15.57
CA LEU A 20 1.74 -4.63 16.22
C LEU A 20 2.13 -5.69 17.24
N THR A 21 3.11 -6.53 16.93
CA THR A 21 3.62 -7.55 17.85
C THR A 21 4.30 -6.96 19.07
N THR A 22 5.00 -5.84 18.91
CA THR A 22 5.64 -5.15 20.04
C THR A 22 4.61 -4.50 20.97
N ALA A 23 3.54 -3.93 20.40
CA ALA A 23 2.51 -3.23 21.17
C ALA A 23 1.46 -4.16 21.80
N PHE A 24 1.18 -5.30 21.15
CA PHE A 24 0.15 -6.26 21.56
C PHE A 24 0.80 -7.62 21.79
N ASP A 25 0.82 -8.48 20.76
CA ASP A 25 1.47 -9.79 20.77
C ASP A 25 1.65 -10.34 19.34
N GLU A 26 2.32 -11.48 19.21
CA GLU A 26 2.62 -12.11 17.91
C GLU A 26 1.36 -12.41 17.09
N ARG A 27 0.25 -12.74 17.75
CA ARG A 27 -1.05 -13.05 17.14
C ARG A 27 -2.08 -11.96 17.43
N TRP A 28 -1.65 -10.70 17.36
CA TRP A 28 -2.48 -9.50 17.51
C TRP A 28 -3.80 -9.55 16.75
N TYR A 29 -3.82 -10.20 15.58
CA TYR A 29 -4.98 -10.34 14.72
C TYR A 29 -6.09 -11.23 15.32
N ILE A 30 -5.76 -12.06 16.32
CA ILE A 30 -6.71 -12.84 17.12
C ILE A 30 -6.98 -12.14 18.45
N SER A 31 -5.93 -11.76 19.18
CA SER A 31 -6.07 -11.24 20.54
C SER A 31 -6.73 -9.85 20.59
N GLN A 32 -6.57 -9.05 19.54
CA GLN A 32 -7.10 -7.70 19.42
C GLN A 32 -8.27 -7.62 18.43
N ARG A 33 -8.98 -8.73 18.18
CA ARG A 33 -10.05 -8.81 17.17
C ARG A 33 -11.10 -7.70 17.32
N ASP A 34 -11.44 -7.33 18.55
CA ASP A 34 -12.41 -6.27 18.87
C ASP A 34 -11.98 -4.85 18.46
N LEU A 35 -10.70 -4.65 18.10
CA LEU A 35 -10.18 -3.38 17.59
C LEU A 35 -10.39 -3.22 16.08
N PHE A 36 -10.59 -4.32 15.35
CA PHE A 36 -10.61 -4.37 13.89
C PHE A 36 -12.01 -4.22 13.30
N ASP A 37 -12.06 -3.66 12.09
CA ASP A 37 -13.27 -3.63 11.29
C ASP A 37 -13.57 -5.00 10.66
N VAL A 38 -14.83 -5.19 10.27
CA VAL A 38 -15.34 -6.46 9.71
C VAL A 38 -14.51 -6.92 8.52
N ASP A 39 -14.17 -6.02 7.59
CA ASP A 39 -13.40 -6.35 6.38
C ASP A 39 -12.00 -6.91 6.71
N LEU A 40 -11.34 -6.42 7.76
CA LEU A 40 -10.06 -6.98 8.19
C LEU A 40 -10.25 -8.35 8.87
N CYS A 41 -11.24 -8.48 9.75
CA CYS A 41 -11.55 -9.74 10.43
C CYS A 41 -11.85 -10.85 9.42
N GLU A 42 -12.72 -10.59 8.44
CA GLU A 42 -13.08 -11.55 7.39
C GLU A 42 -11.85 -12.02 6.60
N LYS A 43 -10.95 -11.10 6.22
CA LYS A 43 -9.71 -11.47 5.51
C LYS A 43 -8.77 -12.31 6.35
N ILE A 44 -8.70 -12.07 7.66
CA ILE A 44 -7.91 -12.89 8.58
C ILE A 44 -8.54 -14.27 8.71
N ASP A 45 -9.85 -14.34 8.87
CA ASP A 45 -10.61 -15.59 9.03
C ASP A 45 -10.46 -16.47 7.76
N ASP A 46 -10.60 -15.88 6.56
CA ASP A 46 -10.36 -16.56 5.29
C ASP A 46 -8.95 -17.17 5.20
N VAL A 47 -7.93 -16.39 5.59
CA VAL A 47 -6.56 -16.88 5.62
C VAL A 47 -6.39 -18.00 6.64
N LEU A 48 -6.96 -17.87 7.85
CA LEU A 48 -6.87 -18.90 8.89
C LEU A 48 -7.55 -20.20 8.47
N LEU A 49 -8.66 -20.13 7.72
CA LEU A 49 -9.31 -21.28 7.11
C LEU A 49 -8.40 -21.96 6.08
N GLU A 50 -7.67 -21.18 5.27
CA GLU A 50 -6.76 -21.72 4.25
C GLU A 50 -5.49 -22.33 4.86
N VAL A 51 -4.83 -21.63 5.78
CA VAL A 51 -3.51 -22.03 6.29
C VAL A 51 -3.56 -22.86 7.58
N GLY A 52 -4.71 -22.88 8.24
CA GLY A 52 -4.99 -23.51 9.53
C GLY A 52 -4.81 -22.58 10.74
N GLU A 53 -5.69 -22.69 11.73
CA GLU A 53 -5.68 -21.84 12.95
C GLU A 53 -4.38 -21.89 13.77
N LYS A 54 -3.63 -23.00 13.66
CA LYS A 54 -2.35 -23.22 14.35
C LYS A 54 -1.14 -22.82 13.50
N ALA A 55 -1.36 -22.23 12.33
CA ALA A 55 -0.28 -21.75 11.48
C ALA A 55 0.58 -20.71 12.22
N PRO A 56 1.91 -20.69 11.99
CA PRO A 56 2.77 -19.63 12.50
C PRO A 56 2.27 -18.26 12.07
N ALA A 57 2.40 -17.25 12.94
CA ALA A 57 1.88 -15.90 12.68
C ALA A 57 2.43 -15.30 11.37
N GLY A 58 3.72 -15.50 11.11
CA GLY A 58 4.34 -15.08 9.85
C GLY A 58 3.70 -15.70 8.60
N LYS A 59 3.17 -16.94 8.68
CA LYS A 59 2.45 -17.57 7.56
C LYS A 59 1.10 -16.89 7.31
N VAL A 60 0.35 -16.59 8.38
CA VAL A 60 -0.94 -15.87 8.29
C VAL A 60 -0.73 -14.46 7.72
N VAL A 61 0.17 -13.69 8.35
CA VAL A 61 0.54 -12.34 7.93
C VAL A 61 1.01 -12.32 6.48
N ALA A 62 1.77 -13.33 6.05
CA ALA A 62 2.30 -13.37 4.69
C ALA A 62 1.23 -13.54 3.60
N GLN A 63 0.07 -14.13 3.92
CA GLN A 63 -1.04 -14.29 2.98
C GLN A 63 -1.90 -13.03 2.84
N LEU A 64 -1.82 -12.10 3.79
CA LEU A 64 -2.57 -10.84 3.71
C LEU A 64 -2.01 -9.96 2.58
N MET A 65 -2.89 -9.59 1.66
CA MET A 65 -2.58 -8.77 0.50
C MET A 65 -2.20 -7.33 0.89
N PHE A 66 -1.41 -6.65 0.05
CA PHE A 66 -0.99 -5.27 0.29
C PHE A 66 -2.14 -4.30 0.64
N GLY A 67 -3.32 -4.47 0.03
CA GLY A 67 -4.50 -3.69 0.34
C GLY A 67 -4.92 -3.75 1.82
N THR A 68 -4.77 -4.90 2.47
CA THR A 68 -5.06 -5.07 3.91
C THR A 68 -4.17 -4.17 4.76
N TRP A 69 -2.87 -4.17 4.48
CA TRP A 69 -1.89 -3.33 5.18
C TRP A 69 -2.10 -1.84 4.91
N ALA A 70 -2.46 -1.47 3.68
CA ALA A 70 -2.81 -0.11 3.33
C ALA A 70 -4.09 0.38 4.05
N SER A 71 -5.09 -0.50 4.22
CA SER A 71 -6.32 -0.21 4.95
C SER A 71 -6.10 0.03 6.45
N LEU A 72 -5.17 -0.71 7.07
CA LEU A 72 -4.78 -0.51 8.49
C LEU A 72 -4.26 0.89 8.78
N LEU A 73 -3.63 1.56 7.81
CA LEU A 73 -3.21 2.97 7.91
C LEU A 73 -4.39 3.96 7.89
N GLY A 74 -5.62 3.44 7.69
CA GLY A 74 -6.89 4.14 7.63
C GLY A 74 -7.43 4.67 8.96
N ARG A 75 -8.71 5.00 8.97
CA ARG A 75 -9.40 5.43 10.21
C ARG A 75 -10.12 4.26 10.90
N GLY A 76 -10.20 3.10 10.25
CA GLY A 76 -11.14 2.02 10.57
C GLY A 76 -12.50 2.27 9.91
N ALA A 77 -13.25 1.18 9.73
CA ALA A 77 -14.64 1.19 9.28
C ALA A 77 -15.59 0.73 10.41
N THR A 78 -16.52 -0.18 10.10
CA THR A 78 -17.51 -0.70 11.05
C THR A 78 -17.01 -2.02 11.64
N LYS A 79 -17.21 -2.24 12.94
CA LYS A 79 -16.94 -3.50 13.65
C LYS A 79 -18.16 -4.42 13.63
N GLU A 80 -17.99 -5.68 14.04
CA GLU A 80 -19.08 -6.67 14.12
C GLU A 80 -20.21 -6.22 15.06
N ASP A 81 -19.88 -5.51 16.14
CA ASP A 81 -20.85 -4.95 17.10
C ASP A 81 -21.61 -3.71 16.58
N GLY A 82 -21.38 -3.30 15.34
CA GLY A 82 -21.99 -2.13 14.70
C GLY A 82 -21.35 -0.79 15.08
N THR A 83 -20.38 -0.76 15.99
CA THR A 83 -19.66 0.47 16.36
C THR A 83 -18.50 0.74 15.39
N SER A 84 -17.98 1.97 15.38
CA SER A 84 -16.84 2.31 14.51
C SER A 84 -15.50 1.81 15.07
N ALA A 85 -14.73 1.16 14.22
CA ALA A 85 -13.32 0.89 14.48
C ALA A 85 -12.55 2.22 14.48
N ARG A 86 -11.73 2.47 15.50
CA ARG A 86 -11.03 3.75 15.71
C ARG A 86 -9.52 3.59 15.54
N TYR A 87 -9.09 3.12 14.37
CA TYR A 87 -7.69 2.72 14.11
C TYR A 87 -6.69 3.80 14.48
N VAL A 88 -7.04 5.08 14.35
CA VAL A 88 -6.13 6.17 14.76
C VAL A 88 -5.77 6.08 16.24
N ALA A 89 -6.75 5.92 17.12
CA ALA A 89 -6.55 5.91 18.56
C ALA A 89 -6.14 4.53 19.09
N THR A 90 -6.61 3.45 18.45
CA THR A 90 -6.46 2.09 18.98
C THR A 90 -5.32 1.30 18.36
N ILE A 91 -4.85 1.67 17.16
CA ILE A 91 -3.81 0.92 16.44
C ILE A 91 -2.64 1.82 16.04
N TRP A 92 -2.93 3.00 15.47
CA TRP A 92 -1.92 3.90 14.94
C TRP A 92 -1.04 4.50 16.03
N GLU A 93 -1.62 5.25 16.98
CA GLU A 93 -0.83 5.87 18.05
C GLU A 93 -0.14 4.83 18.96
N PRO A 94 -0.79 3.72 19.35
CA PRO A 94 -0.15 2.73 20.22
C PRO A 94 0.91 1.87 19.52
N ALA A 95 0.77 1.62 18.20
CA ALA A 95 1.59 0.64 17.49
C ALA A 95 2.16 1.15 16.16
N LEU A 96 1.31 1.40 15.15
CA LEU A 96 1.79 1.54 13.76
C LEU A 96 2.69 2.76 13.54
N ARG A 97 2.55 3.82 14.33
CA ARG A 97 3.41 5.00 14.24
C ARG A 97 4.89 4.62 14.39
N ALA A 98 5.22 3.66 15.25
CA ALA A 98 6.59 3.20 15.50
C ALA A 98 7.20 2.43 14.31
N ALA A 99 6.38 1.99 13.35
CA ALA A 99 6.84 1.30 12.15
C ALA A 99 7.53 2.24 11.14
N PHE A 100 7.37 3.55 11.30
CA PHE A 100 7.89 4.56 10.37
C PHE A 100 9.01 5.36 11.04
N LYS A 101 10.18 5.41 10.41
CA LYS A 101 11.36 6.14 10.91
C LYS A 101 11.30 7.64 10.63
N GLU A 102 10.60 8.05 9.58
CA GLU A 102 10.45 9.47 9.22
C GLU A 102 9.31 10.12 10.01
N THR A 103 9.61 11.20 10.74
CA THR A 103 8.64 11.87 11.63
C THR A 103 7.80 12.94 10.93
N ASN A 104 8.22 13.41 9.75
CA ASN A 104 7.55 14.52 9.07
C ASN A 104 6.42 14.10 8.11
N VAL A 105 6.16 12.79 7.98
CA VAL A 105 5.10 12.28 7.11
C VAL A 105 3.80 12.06 7.89
N THR A 106 2.71 12.63 7.39
CA THR A 106 1.40 12.40 8.02
C THR A 106 0.86 11.01 7.70
N ARG A 107 0.14 10.40 8.65
CA ARG A 107 -0.60 9.13 8.42
C ARG A 107 -1.49 9.18 7.17
N LYS A 108 -2.15 10.32 6.93
CA LYS A 108 -3.03 10.49 5.76
C LYS A 108 -2.23 10.35 4.46
N LYS A 109 -1.03 10.92 4.39
CA LYS A 109 -0.11 10.79 3.25
C LYS A 109 0.42 9.36 3.11
N LEU A 110 0.78 8.70 4.22
CA LEU A 110 1.18 7.29 4.20
C LEU A 110 0.07 6.41 3.62
N ARG A 111 -1.15 6.51 4.16
CA ARG A 111 -2.31 5.77 3.67
C ARG A 111 -2.59 6.04 2.19
N SER A 112 -2.62 7.30 1.76
CA SER A 112 -2.92 7.64 0.36
C SER A 112 -1.85 7.09 -0.58
N THR A 113 -0.58 7.13 -0.17
CA THR A 113 0.54 6.61 -0.97
C THR A 113 0.48 5.08 -1.04
N ALA A 114 0.28 4.40 0.10
CA ALA A 114 0.08 2.94 0.14
C ALA A 114 -1.09 2.49 -0.73
N MET A 115 -2.19 3.25 -0.76
CA MET A 115 -3.34 2.93 -1.61
C MET A 115 -3.06 3.13 -3.09
N SER A 116 -2.38 4.21 -3.47
CA SER A 116 -1.93 4.43 -4.84
C SER A 116 -1.00 3.30 -5.31
N LEU A 117 -0.06 2.88 -4.45
CA LEU A 117 0.82 1.74 -4.71
C LEU A 117 0.06 0.42 -4.82
N ASN A 118 -1.02 0.22 -4.06
CA ASN A 118 -1.87 -0.98 -4.16
C ASN A 118 -2.60 -1.07 -5.50
N TRP A 119 -3.11 0.05 -5.99
CA TRP A 119 -3.71 0.10 -7.33
C TRP A 119 -2.66 -0.20 -8.41
N ALA A 120 -1.46 0.37 -8.29
CA ALA A 120 -0.36 0.07 -9.20
C ALA A 120 0.04 -1.42 -9.16
N ARG A 121 0.17 -1.99 -7.95
CA ARG A 121 0.47 -3.41 -7.72
C ARG A 121 -0.54 -4.33 -8.40
N ASN A 122 -1.83 -4.03 -8.27
CA ASN A 122 -2.89 -4.82 -8.90
C ASN A 122 -2.75 -4.80 -10.43
N ARG A 123 -2.61 -3.61 -11.04
CA ARG A 123 -2.46 -3.52 -12.50
C ARG A 123 -1.22 -4.23 -13.04
N ILE A 124 -0.08 -4.09 -12.35
CA ILE A 124 1.15 -4.79 -12.72
C ILE A 124 0.95 -6.30 -12.62
N SER A 125 0.25 -6.79 -11.59
CA SER A 125 0.00 -8.23 -11.41
C SER A 125 -0.94 -8.79 -12.48
N HIS A 126 -1.85 -7.97 -13.01
CA HIS A 126 -2.70 -8.32 -14.15
C HIS A 126 -2.02 -8.13 -15.51
N CYS A 127 -0.73 -7.79 -15.54
CA CYS A 127 0.03 -7.51 -16.77
C CYS A 127 -0.62 -6.43 -17.65
N GLU A 128 -1.33 -5.49 -17.04
CA GLU A 128 -2.00 -4.43 -17.77
C GLU A 128 -1.00 -3.34 -18.23
N PRO A 129 -1.25 -2.66 -19.37
CA PRO A 129 -0.34 -1.63 -19.87
C PRO A 129 -0.17 -0.47 -18.88
N VAL A 130 1.07 -0.28 -18.41
CA VAL A 130 1.42 0.82 -17.48
C VAL A 130 1.94 2.07 -18.18
N VAL A 131 2.31 1.96 -19.46
CA VAL A 131 2.88 3.07 -20.25
C VAL A 131 1.91 4.22 -20.49
N PHE A 132 0.61 3.98 -20.39
CA PHE A 132 -0.45 5.01 -20.45
C PHE A 132 -0.78 5.60 -19.07
N GLY A 133 0.07 5.37 -18.08
CA GLY A 133 -0.14 5.79 -16.69
C GLY A 133 -1.14 4.91 -15.92
N PHE A 134 -1.00 4.96 -14.60
CA PHE A 134 -1.77 4.19 -13.63
C PHE A 134 -3.04 4.93 -13.21
N PRO A 135 -4.24 4.40 -13.47
CA PRO A 135 -5.46 4.99 -12.96
C PRO A 135 -5.52 5.03 -11.44
N GLN A 136 -6.12 6.10 -10.93
CA GLN A 136 -6.34 6.37 -9.52
C GLN A 136 -7.84 6.32 -9.25
N PRO A 137 -8.43 5.13 -9.05
CA PRO A 137 -9.87 4.99 -8.86
C PRO A 137 -10.34 5.78 -7.63
N GLY A 138 -11.50 6.43 -7.75
CA GLY A 138 -12.08 7.25 -6.68
C GLY A 138 -11.36 8.59 -6.45
N VAL A 139 -10.40 8.96 -7.30
CA VAL A 139 -9.73 10.26 -7.29
C VAL A 139 -10.20 11.09 -8.48
N GLY A 140 -10.52 12.36 -8.25
CA GLY A 140 -10.94 13.31 -9.29
C GLY A 140 -12.45 13.57 -9.30
N LYS A 141 -12.91 14.18 -10.39
CA LYS A 141 -14.33 14.50 -10.61
C LYS A 141 -15.04 13.32 -11.29
N PRO A 142 -16.36 13.14 -11.08
CA PRO A 142 -17.14 12.16 -11.84
C PRO A 142 -16.93 12.33 -13.35
N GLY A 143 -16.74 11.22 -14.07
CA GLY A 143 -16.49 11.22 -15.51
C GLY A 143 -15.05 11.54 -15.93
N VAL A 144 -14.17 11.91 -14.99
CA VAL A 144 -12.75 12.14 -15.26
C VAL A 144 -11.90 11.08 -14.57
N GLN A 145 -11.15 10.30 -15.36
CA GLN A 145 -10.19 9.33 -14.86
C GLN A 145 -8.85 10.03 -14.59
N VAL A 146 -8.46 10.09 -13.31
CA VAL A 146 -7.10 10.52 -12.94
C VAL A 146 -6.12 9.38 -13.21
N ARG A 147 -5.06 9.66 -13.97
CA ARG A 147 -3.96 8.72 -14.21
C ARG A 147 -2.65 9.33 -13.73
N ARG A 148 -1.74 8.49 -13.24
CA ARG A 148 -0.40 8.91 -12.79
C ARG A 148 0.68 8.31 -13.67
N ALA A 149 1.60 9.14 -14.14
CA ALA A 149 2.75 8.67 -14.91
C ALA A 149 3.56 7.64 -14.11
N PRO A 150 4.16 6.62 -14.78
CA PRO A 150 4.86 5.55 -14.08
C PRO A 150 6.02 6.00 -13.18
N HIS A 151 6.73 7.07 -13.55
CA HIS A 151 7.84 7.59 -12.75
C HIS A 151 7.37 8.15 -11.39
N LEU A 152 6.16 8.74 -11.32
CA LEU A 152 5.57 9.18 -10.05
C LEU A 152 5.26 8.00 -9.11
N VAL A 153 4.79 6.88 -9.67
CA VAL A 153 4.52 5.66 -8.90
C VAL A 153 5.81 5.01 -8.42
N LEU A 154 6.85 5.03 -9.25
CA LEU A 154 8.19 4.56 -8.86
C LEU A 154 8.77 5.42 -7.73
N GLU A 155 8.67 6.73 -7.82
CA GLU A 155 9.18 7.63 -6.79
C GLU A 155 8.36 7.52 -5.49
N ASP A 156 7.04 7.38 -5.57
CA ASP A 156 6.22 7.10 -4.40
C ASP A 156 6.63 5.79 -3.71
N ALA A 157 6.96 4.74 -4.48
CA ALA A 157 7.43 3.48 -3.90
C ALA A 157 8.78 3.66 -3.17
N ARG A 158 9.71 4.40 -3.77
CA ARG A 158 11.03 4.69 -3.18
C ARG A 158 10.92 5.60 -1.95
N ALA A 159 10.09 6.64 -2.01
CA ALA A 159 9.80 7.52 -0.88
C ALA A 159 9.11 6.77 0.25
N PHE A 160 8.15 5.89 -0.07
CA PHE A 160 7.46 5.07 0.92
C PHE A 160 8.41 4.07 1.59
N ALA A 161 9.34 3.47 0.84
CA ALA A 161 10.41 2.68 1.43
C ALA A 161 11.24 3.52 2.40
N ALA A 162 11.54 4.78 2.10
CA ALA A 162 12.33 5.66 2.97
C ALA A 162 11.62 5.97 4.29
N TYR A 163 10.28 6.04 4.29
CA TYR A 163 9.50 6.20 5.51
C TYR A 163 9.61 4.99 6.44
N LEU A 164 9.82 3.79 5.90
CA LEU A 164 10.01 2.54 6.66
C LEU A 164 11.49 2.38 7.05
N ASP A 165 12.36 2.44 6.05
CA ASP A 165 13.79 2.25 6.18
C ASP A 165 14.58 3.03 5.09
N PRO A 166 15.35 4.06 5.48
CA PRO A 166 16.19 4.82 4.55
C PRO A 166 17.22 3.96 3.79
N ASP A 167 17.77 2.92 4.40
CA ASP A 167 18.76 2.05 3.74
C ASP A 167 18.10 1.19 2.67
N LEU A 168 16.86 0.74 2.91
CA LEU A 168 16.06 0.06 1.89
C LEU A 168 15.77 0.98 0.70
N ALA A 169 15.42 2.24 0.95
CA ALA A 169 15.21 3.21 -0.11
C ALA A 169 16.49 3.48 -0.91
N ALA A 170 17.64 3.63 -0.23
CA ALA A 170 18.93 3.78 -0.88
C ALA A 170 19.26 2.56 -1.75
N TRP A 171 18.99 1.34 -1.26
CA TRP A 171 19.15 0.12 -2.03
C TRP A 171 18.25 0.06 -3.27
N LEU A 172 16.96 0.41 -3.15
CA LEU A 172 16.01 0.46 -4.27
C LEU A 172 16.39 1.49 -5.35
N ARG A 173 17.14 2.55 -4.99
CA ARG A 173 17.63 3.57 -5.93
C ARG A 173 18.86 3.13 -6.72
N ARG A 174 19.48 1.99 -6.40
CA ARG A 174 20.62 1.45 -7.16
C ARG A 174 20.22 0.94 -8.55
N TRP A 175 18.96 0.55 -8.74
CA TRP A 175 18.46 0.11 -10.04
C TRP A 175 18.06 1.33 -10.87
N GLN A 176 18.95 1.75 -11.76
CA GLN A 176 18.78 2.94 -12.61
C GLN A 176 18.21 2.60 -13.99
N GLU A 177 18.25 1.33 -14.40
CA GLU A 177 17.75 0.86 -15.70
C GLU A 177 16.26 1.18 -15.86
N ILE A 178 15.52 1.09 -14.77
CA ILE A 178 14.11 1.48 -14.73
C ILE A 178 13.91 2.98 -14.95
N ASP A 179 14.79 3.82 -14.40
CA ASP A 179 14.70 5.27 -14.60
C ASP A 179 14.99 5.63 -16.07
N GLN A 180 15.94 4.94 -16.70
CA GLN A 180 16.23 5.09 -18.13
C GLN A 180 15.02 4.69 -18.99
N LEU A 181 14.39 3.55 -18.71
CA LEU A 181 13.17 3.13 -19.42
C LEU A 181 12.01 4.11 -19.23
N LEU A 182 11.89 4.72 -18.04
CA LEU A 182 10.86 5.71 -17.76
C LEU A 182 11.18 7.11 -18.31
N ALA A 183 12.42 7.35 -18.74
CA ALA A 183 12.83 8.55 -19.46
C ALA A 183 12.78 8.38 -20.99
N ASP A 184 12.45 7.18 -21.48
CA ASP A 184 12.41 6.89 -22.91
C ASP A 184 11.36 7.77 -23.64
N PRO A 185 11.70 8.40 -24.79
CA PRO A 185 10.77 9.21 -25.56
C PRO A 185 9.47 8.50 -25.94
N LEU A 186 9.48 7.18 -26.12
CA LEU A 186 8.29 6.39 -26.41
C LEU A 186 7.29 6.40 -25.25
N LEU A 187 7.77 6.45 -24.00
CA LEU A 187 6.89 6.62 -22.86
C LEU A 187 6.25 8.00 -22.85
N SER A 188 7.02 9.06 -23.15
CA SER A 188 6.46 10.41 -23.28
C SER A 188 5.37 10.44 -24.35
N ALA A 189 5.62 9.85 -25.52
CA ALA A 189 4.65 9.77 -26.61
C ALA A 189 3.36 9.02 -26.20
N ALA A 190 3.48 7.91 -25.46
CA ALA A 190 2.33 7.17 -24.93
C ALA A 190 1.53 8.00 -23.92
N LEU A 191 2.21 8.74 -23.04
CA LEU A 191 1.59 9.64 -22.07
C LEU A 191 0.95 10.87 -22.74
N ASP A 192 1.54 11.39 -23.81
CA ASP A 192 0.96 12.46 -24.64
C ASP A 192 -0.27 12.00 -25.39
N HIS A 193 -0.28 10.74 -25.85
CA HIS A 193 -1.44 10.15 -26.49
C HIS A 193 -2.64 10.08 -25.54
N ILE A 194 -2.47 9.49 -24.35
CA ILE A 194 -3.58 9.35 -23.40
C ILE A 194 -4.05 10.70 -22.82
N ALA A 195 -3.16 11.69 -22.71
CA ALA A 195 -3.50 13.01 -22.19
C ALA A 195 -4.40 13.84 -23.12
N LYS A 196 -4.59 13.43 -24.37
CA LYS A 196 -5.50 14.07 -25.32
C LYS A 196 -6.96 13.69 -25.09
N GLU A 197 -7.23 12.65 -24.31
CA GLU A 197 -8.59 12.24 -23.99
C GLU A 197 -9.19 13.21 -22.97
N ASP A 198 -10.30 13.87 -23.31
CA ASP A 198 -10.99 14.83 -22.42
C ASP A 198 -11.41 14.21 -21.07
N ALA A 199 -11.63 12.90 -21.06
CA ALA A 199 -11.99 12.12 -19.88
C ALA A 199 -10.77 11.76 -19.01
N VAL A 200 -9.55 12.15 -19.38
CA VAL A 200 -8.32 11.78 -18.65
C VAL A 200 -7.64 13.01 -18.08
N LEU A 201 -7.41 13.00 -16.76
CA LEU A 201 -6.50 13.92 -16.11
C LEU A 201 -5.19 13.20 -15.80
N LEU A 202 -4.18 13.41 -16.63
CA LEU A 202 -2.85 12.83 -16.44
C LEU A 202 -2.00 13.69 -15.49
N GLN A 203 -1.52 13.08 -14.42
CA GLN A 203 -0.50 13.64 -13.54
C GLN A 203 0.88 13.18 -14.03
N ARG A 204 1.73 14.16 -14.35
CA ARG A 204 3.13 13.98 -14.72
C ARG A 204 4.00 14.60 -13.65
#